data_AF-A0A0B1SJQ1-F1
#
_entry.id   AF-A0A0B1SJQ1-F1
#
_cell.length_a   1.000
_cell.length_b   1.000
_cell.length_c   1.000
_cell.angle_alpha   90.00
_cell.angle_beta   90.00
_cell.angle_gamma   90.00
#
_symmetry.space_group_name_H-M   'P 1'
#
loop_
_entity.id
_entity.type
_entity.pdbx_description
1 polymer ?
#
loop_
_entity_poly.entity_id
_entity_poly.type
_entity_poly.pdbx_seq_one_letter_code
_entity_poly.pdbx_strand_id
1 'polypeptide(L)'
;MSFYKKNLALNFKVWTCNLNDALLCTGGEDASLKVWDVRTQSMVQRVTEFSAGVTFSKWQEENIILTGSYDQHVRVFDIRKSKEPLKDRETSGGVWYVEQFQHADKQHYIAACMYGGWAILNENLEFIKTDEKAGKELLYGVTMASENLLVYTTFNDYKVTSVTV
;
A
#
# COMPACT_ATOMS: atom_id res chain seq x y z
N MET A 1 -14.96 17.02 25.27
CA MET A 1 -13.68 16.84 24.55
C MET A 1 -13.86 17.48 23.18
N SER A 2 -13.27 18.66 22.92
CA SER A 2 -13.39 19.31 21.61
C SER A 2 -12.35 18.73 20.65
N PHE A 3 -12.82 18.24 19.50
CA PHE A 3 -11.94 17.86 18.41
C PHE A 3 -11.57 19.13 17.63
N TYR A 4 -10.28 19.46 17.58
CA TYR A 4 -9.77 20.58 16.77
C TYR A 4 -9.45 20.07 15.36
N LYS A 5 -10.05 20.68 14.35
CA LYS A 5 -9.82 20.34 12.92
C LYS A 5 -8.88 21.34 12.28
N LYS A 6 -7.76 20.87 11.73
CA LYS A 6 -6.84 21.63 10.87
C LYS A 6 -6.74 20.93 9.53
N ASN A 7 -6.89 21.66 8.43
CA ASN A 7 -6.87 21.10 7.07
C ASN A 7 -5.53 21.41 6.40
N LEU A 8 -4.90 20.39 5.81
CA LEU A 8 -3.85 20.56 4.79
C LEU A 8 -4.54 20.46 3.42
N ALA A 9 -4.67 21.58 2.71
CA ALA A 9 -5.30 21.59 1.39
C ALA A 9 -4.35 21.01 0.35
N LEU A 10 -4.75 19.90 -0.29
CA LEU A 10 -4.01 19.25 -1.37
C LEU A 10 -4.83 19.37 -2.66
N ASN A 11 -4.19 19.72 -3.78
CA ASN A 11 -4.85 19.95 -5.06
C ASN A 11 -5.12 18.67 -5.87
N PHE A 12 -5.29 17.53 -5.20
CA PHE A 12 -5.53 16.22 -5.79
C PHE A 12 -6.34 15.33 -4.84
N LYS A 13 -7.07 14.33 -5.35
CA LYS A 13 -7.74 13.34 -4.49
C LYS A 13 -6.71 12.45 -3.81
N VAL A 14 -6.73 12.49 -2.49
CA VAL A 14 -5.84 11.69 -1.62
C VAL A 14 -6.55 10.39 -1.27
N TRP A 15 -5.86 9.26 -1.41
CA TRP A 15 -6.40 7.94 -1.11
C TRP A 15 -5.71 7.28 0.09
N THR A 16 -4.47 7.66 0.38
CA THR A 16 -3.71 7.14 1.52
C THR A 16 -3.01 8.25 2.28
N CYS A 17 -2.94 8.09 3.60
CA CYS A 17 -2.08 8.87 4.47
C CYS A 17 -1.52 8.00 5.61
N ASN A 18 -0.25 8.21 5.95
CA ASN A 18 0.40 7.50 7.04
C ASN A 18 1.45 8.38 7.71
N LEU A 19 1.48 8.41 9.04
CA LEU A 19 2.36 9.28 9.82
C LEU A 19 3.47 8.44 10.47
N ASN A 20 4.71 8.90 10.35
CA ASN A 20 5.84 8.42 11.13
C ASN A 20 6.49 9.63 11.80
N ASP A 21 6.37 9.74 13.12
CA ASP A 21 6.70 10.92 13.90
C ASP A 21 6.08 12.22 13.33
N ALA A 22 6.92 13.11 12.80
CA ALA A 22 6.50 14.38 12.19
C ALA A 22 6.38 14.30 10.65
N LEU A 23 6.66 13.15 10.05
CA LEU A 23 6.62 12.96 8.60
C LEU A 23 5.32 12.29 8.19
N LEU A 24 4.45 13.08 7.56
CA LEU A 24 3.22 12.60 6.94
C LEU A 24 3.54 12.15 5.52
N CYS A 25 3.26 10.90 5.20
CA CYS A 25 3.24 10.40 3.84
C CYS A 25 1.81 10.46 3.29
N THR A 26 1.65 10.89 2.04
CA THR A 26 0.37 10.90 1.32
C THR A 26 0.54 10.37 -0.10
N GLY A 27 -0.50 9.72 -0.63
CA GLY A 27 -0.59 9.27 -2.01
C GLY A 27 -2.00 9.45 -2.56
N GLY A 28 -2.13 9.54 -3.89
CA GLY A 28 -3.44 9.72 -4.51
C GLY A 28 -3.39 9.72 -6.04
N GLU A 29 -4.40 10.33 -6.65
CA GLU A 29 -4.67 10.23 -8.10
C GLU A 29 -3.60 10.89 -8.99
N ASP A 30 -2.74 11.76 -8.44
CA ASP A 30 -1.76 12.53 -9.21
C ASP A 30 -0.44 11.78 -9.47
N ALA A 31 -0.47 10.45 -9.33
CA ALA A 31 0.65 9.55 -9.58
C ALA A 31 1.94 9.93 -8.83
N SER A 32 1.78 10.41 -7.58
CA SER A 32 2.94 10.75 -6.75
C SER A 32 2.76 10.40 -5.28
N LEU A 33 3.87 9.97 -4.67
CA LEU A 33 4.02 9.87 -3.23
C LEU A 33 4.62 11.18 -2.71
N LYS A 34 4.03 11.79 -1.70
CA LYS A 34 4.53 13.03 -1.09
C LYS A 34 4.78 12.82 0.39
N VAL A 35 5.87 13.40 0.89
CA VAL A 35 6.20 13.44 2.31
C VAL A 35 6.21 14.88 2.78
N TRP A 36 5.58 15.13 3.92
CA TRP A 36 5.39 16.45 4.51
C TRP A 36 5.92 16.46 5.93
N ASP A 37 6.63 17.51 6.32
CA ASP A 37 6.87 17.78 7.74
C ASP A 37 5.65 18.51 8.30
N VAL A 38 4.92 17.86 9.21
CA VAL A 38 3.67 18.39 9.77
C VAL A 38 3.89 19.60 10.68
N ARG A 39 5.10 19.78 11.21
CA ARG A 39 5.47 20.91 12.08
C ARG A 39 5.60 22.18 11.25
N THR A 40 6.25 22.08 10.10
CA THR A 40 6.48 23.20 9.18
C THR A 40 5.41 23.32 8.09
N GLN A 41 4.52 22.32 7.97
CA GLN A 41 3.49 22.21 6.92
C GLN A 41 4.08 22.29 5.50
N SER A 42 5.31 21.80 5.35
CA SER A 42 6.05 21.89 4.09
C SER A 42 6.29 20.50 3.51
N MET A 43 6.19 20.38 2.18
CA MET A 43 6.57 19.16 1.48
C MET A 43 8.09 19.03 1.50
N VAL A 44 8.59 17.90 1.99
CA VAL A 44 10.03 17.60 2.09
C VAL A 44 10.50 16.59 1.04
N GLN A 45 9.58 15.81 0.46
CA GLN A 45 9.89 14.86 -0.61
C GLN A 45 8.70 14.66 -1.55
N ARG A 46 8.98 14.40 -2.83
CA ARG A 46 8.02 13.98 -3.85
C ARG A 46 8.64 12.88 -4.73
N VAL A 47 7.94 11.76 -4.86
CA VAL A 47 8.30 10.62 -5.70
C VAL A 47 7.33 10.53 -6.86
N THR A 48 7.82 10.44 -8.10
CA THR A 48 7.03 10.51 -9.34
C THR A 48 7.16 9.28 -10.24
N GLU A 49 7.73 8.19 -9.72
CA GLU A 49 7.98 6.95 -10.47
C GLU A 49 6.73 6.06 -10.63
N PHE A 50 5.54 6.64 -10.53
CA PHE A 50 4.27 5.94 -10.68
C PHE A 50 3.60 6.36 -11.98
N SER A 51 3.00 5.40 -12.70
CA SER A 51 2.24 5.70 -13.94
C SER A 51 0.74 5.86 -13.68
N ALA A 52 0.28 5.60 -12.46
CA ALA A 52 -1.08 5.82 -11.99
C ALA A 52 -1.09 6.16 -10.49
N GLY A 53 -2.28 6.39 -9.93
CA GLY A 53 -2.40 6.90 -8.57
C GLY A 53 -1.92 5.95 -7.47
N VAL A 54 -1.29 6.53 -6.44
CA VAL A 54 -0.81 5.80 -5.26
C VAL A 54 -1.97 5.58 -4.30
N THR A 55 -2.38 4.33 -4.14
CA THR A 55 -3.57 3.92 -3.39
C THR A 55 -3.26 3.55 -1.95
N PHE A 56 -2.03 3.10 -1.68
CA PHE A 56 -1.60 2.63 -0.36
C PHE A 56 -0.20 3.14 -0.02
N SER A 57 0.02 3.53 1.23
CA SER A 57 1.34 3.85 1.76
C SER A 57 1.46 3.47 3.25
N LYS A 58 2.63 2.95 3.63
CA LYS A 58 2.96 2.61 5.02
C LYS A 58 4.45 2.76 5.28
N TRP A 59 4.81 3.39 6.39
CA TRP A 59 6.18 3.43 6.86
C TRP A 59 6.61 2.05 7.39
N GLN A 60 7.73 1.53 6.90
CA GLN A 60 8.35 0.30 7.41
C GLN A 60 9.44 0.63 8.42
N GLU A 61 10.18 1.71 8.17
CA GLU A 61 11.27 2.24 8.99
C GLU A 61 11.27 3.77 8.86
N GLU A 62 12.25 4.45 9.48
CA GLU A 62 12.36 5.92 9.49
C GLU A 62 12.26 6.56 8.09
N ASN A 63 12.93 5.96 7.10
CA ASN A 63 13.02 6.50 5.74
C ASN A 63 12.43 5.57 4.68
N ILE A 64 11.87 4.43 5.08
CA ILE A 64 11.44 3.37 4.16
C ILE A 64 9.92 3.32 4.10
N ILE A 65 9.38 3.47 2.90
CA ILE A 65 7.93 3.48 2.66
C ILE A 65 7.57 2.35 1.71
N LEU A 66 6.66 1.47 2.17
CA LEU A 66 5.95 0.52 1.34
C LEU A 66 4.77 1.23 0.67
N THR A 67 4.59 0.97 -0.62
CA THR A 67 3.53 1.57 -1.43
C THR A 67 2.82 0.53 -2.28
N GLY A 68 1.54 0.79 -2.52
CA GLY A 68 0.74 0.13 -3.55
C GLY A 68 0.18 1.19 -4.49
N SER A 69 0.09 0.86 -5.77
CA SER A 69 -0.37 1.79 -6.81
C SER A 69 -1.34 1.11 -7.77
N TYR A 70 -2.24 1.93 -8.32
CA TYR A 70 -3.15 1.50 -9.38
C TYR A 70 -2.42 1.13 -10.67
N ASP A 71 -1.12 1.46 -10.79
CA ASP A 71 -0.26 1.02 -11.89
C ASP A 71 0.12 -0.46 -11.82
N GLN A 72 -0.42 -1.17 -10.82
CA GLN A 72 -0.24 -2.61 -10.59
C GLN A 72 1.07 -2.96 -9.88
N HIS A 73 1.79 -2.00 -9.28
CA HIS A 73 3.01 -2.29 -8.56
C HIS A 73 2.91 -2.16 -7.04
N VAL A 74 3.60 -3.07 -6.35
CA VAL A 74 4.05 -2.89 -4.97
C VAL A 74 5.50 -2.40 -5.01
N ARG A 75 5.77 -1.26 -4.37
CA ARG A 75 7.13 -0.68 -4.33
C ARG A 75 7.56 -0.32 -2.93
N VAL A 76 8.85 -0.45 -2.67
CA VAL A 76 9.51 0.05 -1.45
C VAL A 76 10.44 1.17 -1.84
N PHE A 77 10.31 2.34 -1.21
CA PHE A 77 11.16 3.51 -1.46
C PHE A 77 11.96 3.89 -0.22
N ASP A 78 13.22 4.29 -0.42
CA ASP A 78 13.96 5.12 0.55
C ASP A 78 13.79 6.59 0.16
N ILE A 79 13.18 7.39 1.04
CA ILE A 79 12.90 8.81 0.75
C ILE A 79 14.16 9.66 0.60
N ARG A 80 15.32 9.16 1.07
CA ARG A 80 16.63 9.82 0.90
C ARG A 80 17.21 9.57 -0.50
N LYS A 81 16.75 8.53 -1.19
CA LYS A 81 17.15 8.13 -2.55
C LYS A 81 15.91 7.82 -3.41
N SER A 82 15.00 8.77 -3.50
CA SER A 82 13.66 8.58 -4.07
C SER A 82 13.56 8.53 -5.60
N LYS A 83 14.69 8.50 -6.32
CA LYS A 83 14.69 8.47 -7.80
C LYS A 83 14.33 7.09 -8.36
N GLU A 84 14.49 6.05 -7.56
CA GLU A 84 14.19 4.68 -7.93
C GLU A 84 13.71 3.92 -6.68
N PRO A 85 12.82 2.93 -6.83
CA PRO A 85 12.43 2.08 -5.73
C PRO A 85 13.59 1.16 -5.31
N LEU A 86 13.71 0.90 -4.02
CA LEU A 86 14.59 -0.16 -3.49
C LEU A 86 14.14 -1.55 -3.96
N LYS A 87 12.82 -1.74 -4.07
CA LYS A 87 12.18 -2.98 -4.52
C LYS A 87 10.95 -2.61 -5.34
N ASP A 88 10.76 -3.31 -6.45
CA ASP A 88 9.61 -3.13 -7.33
C ASP A 88 9.08 -4.51 -7.76
N ARG A 89 7.76 -4.69 -7.65
CA ARG A 89 7.07 -5.88 -8.14
C ARG A 89 5.75 -5.49 -8.81
N GLU A 90 5.66 -5.82 -10.09
CA GLU A 90 4.40 -5.84 -10.83
C GLU A 90 3.51 -7.00 -10.33
N THR A 91 2.23 -6.71 -10.15
CA THR A 91 1.17 -7.64 -9.72
C THR A 91 0.11 -7.77 -10.81
N SER A 92 -0.77 -8.77 -10.70
CA SER A 92 -1.78 -9.06 -11.72
C SER A 92 -2.97 -8.08 -11.76
N GLY A 93 -2.89 -6.95 -11.05
CA GLY A 93 -3.95 -5.94 -10.99
C GLY A 93 -3.61 -4.75 -10.11
N GLY A 94 -4.43 -3.70 -10.12
CA GLY A 94 -4.14 -2.46 -9.39
C GLY A 94 -4.08 -2.70 -7.88
N VAL A 95 -2.97 -2.39 -7.23
CA VAL A 95 -2.82 -2.66 -5.78
C VAL A 95 -3.65 -1.64 -5.00
N TRP A 96 -4.43 -2.08 -4.01
CA TRP A 96 -5.26 -1.20 -3.17
C TRP A 96 -4.91 -1.25 -1.69
N TYR A 97 -4.40 -2.38 -1.24
CA TYR A 97 -3.99 -2.57 0.14
C TYR A 97 -2.83 -3.54 0.20
N VAL A 98 -1.90 -3.31 1.12
CA VAL A 98 -0.80 -4.24 1.39
C VAL A 98 -0.65 -4.39 2.90
N GLU A 99 -0.85 -5.61 3.39
CA GLU A 99 -0.56 -5.94 4.78
C GLU A 99 0.84 -6.52 4.90
N GLN A 100 1.54 -6.11 5.95
CA GLN A 100 2.79 -6.69 6.38
C GLN A 100 2.54 -7.67 7.50
N PHE A 101 3.10 -8.88 7.40
CA PHE A 101 3.04 -9.89 8.45
C PHE A 101 4.38 -10.61 8.59
N GLN A 102 4.57 -11.29 9.72
CA GLN A 102 5.76 -12.09 9.99
C GLN A 102 5.44 -13.58 9.79
N HIS A 103 6.34 -14.31 9.16
CA HIS A 103 6.26 -15.76 9.01
C HIS A 103 7.68 -16.33 9.00
N ALA A 104 7.94 -17.34 9.84
CA ALA A 104 9.27 -17.94 10.02
C ALA A 104 10.39 -16.90 10.22
N ASP A 105 10.18 -15.95 11.14
CA ASP A 105 11.10 -14.85 11.48
C ASP A 105 11.47 -13.92 10.31
N LYS A 106 10.66 -13.93 9.24
CA LYS A 106 10.85 -13.12 8.05
C LYS A 106 9.63 -12.27 7.74
N GLN A 107 9.91 -11.07 7.22
CA GLN A 107 8.88 -10.15 6.74
C GLN A 107 8.25 -10.68 5.44
N HIS A 108 6.93 -10.75 5.44
CA HIS A 108 6.12 -11.10 4.28
C HIS A 108 5.08 -10.01 4.01
N TYR A 109 4.50 -10.05 2.83
CA TYR A 109 3.45 -9.12 2.42
C TYR A 109 2.28 -9.88 1.84
N ILE A 110 1.07 -9.37 2.05
CA ILE A 110 -0.10 -9.78 1.30
C ILE A 110 -0.74 -8.55 0.67
N ALA A 111 -0.86 -8.58 -0.66
CA ALA A 111 -1.40 -7.48 -1.45
C ALA A 111 -2.82 -7.82 -1.91
N ALA A 112 -3.71 -6.84 -1.82
CA ALA A 112 -5.03 -6.82 -2.45
C ALA A 112 -4.93 -6.09 -3.80
N CYS A 113 -5.24 -6.79 -4.88
CA CYS A 113 -5.14 -6.31 -6.24
C CYS A 113 -6.52 -6.28 -6.91
N MET A 114 -7.01 -5.11 -7.28
CA MET A 114 -8.22 -4.93 -8.07
C MET A 114 -8.02 -5.58 -9.44
N TYR A 115 -8.96 -6.44 -9.82
CA TYR A 115 -8.88 -7.35 -10.99
C TYR A 115 -7.76 -8.40 -10.95
N GLY A 116 -6.84 -8.35 -9.98
CA GLY A 116 -5.70 -9.26 -9.83
C GLY A 116 -5.77 -10.19 -8.62
N GLY A 117 -6.81 -10.09 -7.80
CA GLY A 117 -7.03 -10.95 -6.63
C GLY A 117 -6.11 -10.62 -5.46
N TRP A 118 -5.49 -11.62 -4.85
CA TRP A 118 -4.51 -11.41 -3.79
C TRP A 118 -3.17 -12.09 -4.10
N ALA A 119 -2.09 -11.54 -3.56
CA ALA A 119 -0.74 -12.07 -3.72
C ALA A 119 0.04 -12.03 -2.40
N ILE A 120 0.61 -13.17 -2.01
CA ILE A 120 1.57 -13.29 -0.90
C ILE A 120 2.99 -13.16 -1.48
N LEU A 121 3.76 -12.26 -0.90
CA LEU A 121 5.14 -11.94 -1.30
C LEU A 121 6.11 -12.14 -0.13
N ASN A 122 7.34 -12.55 -0.43
CA ASN A 122 8.42 -12.60 0.55
C ASN A 122 9.05 -11.22 0.81
N GLU A 123 10.11 -11.17 1.63
CA GLU A 123 10.82 -9.94 1.99
C GLU A 123 11.38 -9.18 0.77
N ASN A 124 11.62 -9.87 -0.34
CA ASN A 124 12.16 -9.34 -1.59
C ASN A 124 11.07 -9.01 -2.64
N LEU A 125 9.80 -9.03 -2.21
CA LEU A 125 8.63 -8.90 -3.07
C LEU A 125 8.51 -10.00 -4.14
N GLU A 126 9.06 -11.19 -3.91
CA GLU A 126 8.88 -12.33 -4.82
C GLU A 126 7.61 -13.09 -4.47
N PHE A 127 6.86 -13.54 -5.47
CA PHE A 127 5.62 -14.28 -5.27
C PHE A 127 5.86 -15.62 -4.56
N ILE A 128 5.12 -15.84 -3.48
CA ILE A 128 5.00 -17.14 -2.82
C ILE A 128 3.70 -17.82 -3.26
N LYS A 129 2.58 -17.08 -3.25
CA LYS A 129 1.26 -17.60 -3.60
C LYS A 129 0.34 -16.50 -4.13
N THR A 130 -0.55 -16.84 -5.05
CA THR A 130 -1.53 -15.91 -5.61
C THR A 130 -2.88 -16.60 -5.82
N ASP A 131 -3.94 -15.80 -5.88
CA ASP A 131 -5.24 -16.21 -6.43
C ASP A 131 -5.86 -15.05 -7.21
N GLU A 132 -5.61 -15.02 -8.52
CA GLU A 132 -6.14 -13.98 -9.40
C GLU A 132 -7.66 -14.08 -9.60
N LYS A 133 -8.24 -15.27 -9.42
CA LYS A 133 -9.69 -15.48 -9.62
C LYS A 133 -10.50 -14.79 -8.52
N ALA A 134 -9.91 -14.59 -7.34
CA ALA A 134 -10.51 -13.80 -6.27
C ALA A 134 -10.75 -12.33 -6.67
N GLY A 135 -10.05 -11.82 -7.69
CA GLY A 135 -10.14 -10.43 -8.15
C GLY A 135 -11.36 -10.10 -9.01
N LYS A 136 -12.14 -11.10 -9.46
CA LYS A 136 -13.31 -10.91 -10.34
C LYS A 136 -14.35 -9.95 -9.77
N GLU A 137 -14.54 -9.97 -8.45
CA GLU A 137 -15.52 -9.16 -7.74
C GLU A 137 -14.91 -7.89 -7.10
N LEU A 138 -13.72 -7.49 -7.57
CA LEU A 138 -12.92 -6.36 -7.09
C LEU A 138 -12.50 -6.50 -5.62
N LEU A 139 -11.24 -6.87 -5.41
CA LEU A 139 -10.66 -7.10 -4.09
C LEU A 139 -9.89 -5.86 -3.62
N TYR A 140 -10.32 -5.28 -2.50
CA TYR A 140 -9.73 -4.05 -1.94
C TYR A 140 -9.08 -4.24 -0.58
N GLY A 141 -9.57 -5.18 0.24
CA GLY A 141 -9.04 -5.46 1.56
C GLY A 141 -8.58 -6.90 1.68
N VAL A 142 -7.47 -7.12 2.38
CA VAL A 142 -6.93 -8.45 2.69
C VAL A 142 -6.15 -8.40 3.99
N THR A 143 -6.19 -9.48 4.77
CA THR A 143 -5.45 -9.62 6.03
C THR A 143 -5.13 -11.07 6.34
N MET A 144 -4.03 -11.32 7.06
CA MET A 144 -3.70 -12.63 7.61
C MET A 144 -4.39 -12.81 8.97
N ALA A 145 -5.31 -13.78 9.07
CA ALA A 145 -6.00 -14.13 10.31
C ALA A 145 -5.23 -15.17 11.15
N SER A 146 -4.41 -16.01 10.51
CA SER A 146 -3.43 -16.91 11.14
C SER A 146 -2.36 -17.28 10.10
N GLU A 147 -1.36 -18.08 10.47
CA GLU A 147 -0.27 -18.47 9.55
C GLU A 147 -0.75 -19.01 8.19
N ASN A 148 -1.87 -19.76 8.19
CA ASN A 148 -2.42 -20.41 7.01
C ASN A 148 -3.84 -19.95 6.70
N LEU A 149 -4.31 -18.83 7.25
CA LEU A 149 -5.67 -18.33 7.01
C LEU A 149 -5.61 -16.86 6.66
N LEU A 150 -6.07 -16.52 5.46
CA LEU A 150 -6.28 -15.14 5.06
C LEU A 150 -7.78 -14.84 4.94
N VAL A 151 -8.11 -13.56 5.10
CA VAL A 151 -9.46 -13.04 4.90
C VAL A 151 -9.38 -11.86 3.94
N TYR A 152 -10.28 -11.79 2.96
CA TYR A 152 -10.36 -10.66 2.04
C TYR A 152 -11.80 -10.21 1.83
N THR A 153 -11.95 -8.99 1.33
CA THR A 153 -13.24 -8.37 1.02
C THR A 153 -13.36 -8.07 -0.46
N THR A 154 -14.55 -8.30 -1.01
CA THR A 154 -14.89 -8.04 -2.40
C THR A 154 -16.05 -7.06 -2.50
N PHE A 155 -15.98 -6.16 -3.49
CA PHE A 155 -16.90 -5.04 -3.59
C PHE A 155 -18.19 -5.38 -4.34
N ASN A 156 -18.09 -6.06 -5.49
CA ASN A 156 -19.25 -6.27 -6.37
C ASN A 156 -20.24 -7.32 -5.84
N ASP A 157 -19.76 -8.30 -5.08
CA ASP A 157 -20.58 -9.36 -4.51
C ASP A 157 -20.83 -9.21 -3.00
N TYR A 158 -20.30 -8.14 -2.39
CA TYR A 158 -20.49 -7.77 -0.98
C TYR A 158 -20.06 -8.85 0.03
N LYS A 159 -19.01 -9.62 -0.28
CA LYS A 159 -18.56 -10.74 0.56
C LYS A 159 -17.29 -10.45 1.34
N VAL A 160 -17.21 -11.15 2.48
CA VAL A 160 -15.98 -11.41 3.21
C VAL A 160 -15.67 -12.89 3.03
N THR A 161 -14.51 -13.22 2.48
CA THR A 161 -14.10 -14.60 2.19
C THR A 161 -12.88 -14.95 3.00
N SER A 162 -12.91 -16.10 3.67
CA SER A 162 -11.75 -16.70 4.34
C SER A 162 -11.19 -17.84 3.50
N VAL A 163 -9.88 -17.86 3.27
CA VAL A 163 -9.19 -18.89 2.48
C VAL A 163 -8.01 -19.43 3.26
N THR A 164 -7.88 -20.76 3.29
CA THR A 164 -6.71 -21.42 3.85
C THR A 164 -5.60 -21.42 2.80
N VAL A 165 -4.41 -20.92 3.17
CA VAL A 165 -3.27 -20.76 2.27
C VAL A 165 -2.07 -21.59 2.66
#